data_AF-A0A353NQ81-F1
#
_entry.id   AF-A0A353NQ81-F1
#
_cell.length_a   1.000
_cell.length_b   1.000
_cell.length_c   1.000
_cell.angle_alpha   90.00
_cell.angle_beta   90.00
_cell.angle_gamma   90.00
#
_symmetry.space_group_name_H-M   'P 1'
#
loop_
_entity.id
_entity.type
_entity.pdbx_description
1 polymer ?
#
loop_
_entity_poly.entity_id
_entity_poly.type
_entity_poly.pdbx_seq_one_letter_code
_entity_poly.pdbx_strand_id
1 'polypeptide(L)' 'MQREFIILPEFEKCWSKMGLDDDELRDLQHYLCLHPESGYIAPGTGGLGKIRWG' A
#
# COMPACT_ATOMS: atom_id res chain seq x y z
N MET A 1 -7.54 13.50 -9.46
CA MET A 1 -8.27 12.36 -8.88
C MET A 1 -7.94 12.31 -7.40
N GLN A 2 -8.96 12.39 -6.54
CA GLN A 2 -8.78 12.24 -5.09
C GLN A 2 -9.02 10.78 -4.72
N ARG A 3 -8.18 10.23 -3.85
CA ARG A 3 -8.31 8.87 -3.30
C ARG A 3 -8.12 8.93 -1.79
N GLU A 4 -8.84 8.08 -1.09
CA GLU A 4 -8.75 7.94 0.36
C GLU A 4 -8.05 6.62 0.69
N PHE A 5 -7.08 6.67 1.60
CA PHE A 5 -6.36 5.49 2.09
C PHE A 5 -6.87 5.14 3.48
N ILE A 6 -7.50 3.97 3.60
CA ILE A 6 -7.93 3.42 4.89
C ILE A 6 -6.82 2.49 5.38
N ILE A 7 -6.12 2.91 6.44
CA ILE A 7 -5.03 2.14 7.04
C ILE A 7 -5.57 1.29 8.18
N LEU A 8 -5.29 -0.02 8.14
CA LEU A 8 -5.66 -0.94 9.22
C LEU A 8 -4.58 -0.91 10.33
N PRO A 9 -4.95 -1.10 11.61
CA PRO A 9 -3.97 -1.07 12.72
C PRO A 9 -2.81 -2.05 12.55
N GLU A 10 -3.03 -3.20 11.91
CA GLU A 10 -1.95 -4.18 11.68
C GLU A 10 -0.97 -3.74 10.59
N PHE A 11 -1.43 -2.95 9.61
CA PHE A 11 -0.55 -2.37 8.59
C PHE A 11 0.42 -1.40 9.24
N GLU A 12 -0.08 -0.46 10.06
CA GLU A 12 0.74 0.55 10.72
C GLU A 12 1.80 -0.07 11.65
N LYS A 13 1.41 -1.08 12.43
CA LYS A 13 2.36 -1.86 13.25
C LYS A 13 3.45 -2.52 12.43
N CYS A 14 3.10 -3.15 11.30
CA CYS A 14 4.08 -3.81 10.44
C CYS A 14 4.99 -2.80 9.74
N TRP A 15 4.42 -1.68 9.27
CA TRP A 15 5.15 -0.60 8.62
C TRP A 15 6.25 -0.05 9.53
N SER A 16 5.88 0.31 10.76
CA SER A 16 6.83 0.79 11.77
C SER A 16 7.88 -0.28 12.15
N LYS A 17 7.48 -1.56 12.29
CA LYS A 17 8.42 -2.67 12.55
C LYS A 17 9.42 -2.89 11.41
N MET A 18 9.06 -2.52 10.18
CA MET A 18 9.96 -2.59 9.02
C MET A 18 10.93 -1.40 8.96
N GLY A 19 10.79 -0.40 9.85
CA GLY A 19 11.62 0.79 9.86
C GLY A 19 11.26 1.79 8.75
N LEU A 20 10.05 1.69 8.20
CA LEU A 20 9.52 2.64 7.22
C LEU A 20 8.79 3.76 7.95
N ASP A 21 8.95 4.98 7.46
CA ASP A 21 8.37 6.19 8.00
C ASP A 21 7.24 6.75 7.11
N ASP A 22 6.80 7.96 7.44
CA ASP A 22 5.68 8.64 6.80
C ASP A 22 6.01 9.12 5.38
N ASP A 23 7.28 9.40 5.08
CA ASP A 23 7.71 9.80 3.73
C ASP A 23 7.68 8.59 2.79
N GLU A 24 8.13 7.39 3.21
CA GLU A 24 7.94 6.19 2.36
C GLU A 24 6.47 5.82 2.20
N LEU A 25 5.65 6.07 3.22
CA LEU A 25 4.21 5.82 3.15
C LEU A 25 3.56 6.77 2.15
N ARG A 26 3.95 8.05 2.18
CA ARG A 26 3.51 9.07 1.23
C ARG A 26 3.89 8.65 -0.20
N ASP A 27 5.13 8.24 -0.42
CA ASP A 27 5.60 7.82 -1.74
C ASP A 27 4.80 6.62 -2.27
N LEU A 28 4.52 5.62 -1.42
CA LEU A 28 3.67 4.49 -1.76
C LEU A 28 2.27 4.94 -2.17
N GLN A 29 1.65 5.84 -1.39
CA GLN A 29 0.31 6.35 -1.69
C GLN A 29 0.26 7.13 -3.01
N HIS A 30 1.26 7.97 -3.27
CA HIS A 30 1.39 8.67 -4.54
C HIS A 30 1.55 7.71 -5.72
N TYR A 31 2.40 6.69 -5.58
CA TYR A 31 2.57 5.67 -6.60
C TYR A 31 1.28 4.92 -6.89
N LEU A 32 0.56 4.49 -5.85
CA LEU A 32 -0.72 3.79 -6.01
C LEU A 32 -1.78 4.69 -6.66
N CYS A 33 -1.76 6.00 -6.40
CA CYS A 33 -2.64 6.96 -7.08
C CYS A 33 -2.41 7.00 -8.59
N LEU A 34 -1.15 6.95 -9.03
CA LEU A 34 -0.77 6.95 -10.44
C LEU A 34 -0.96 5.57 -11.10
N HIS A 35 -0.73 4.49 -10.34
CA HIS A 35 -0.73 3.12 -10.85
C HIS A 35 -1.64 2.22 -9.99
N PRO A 36 -2.98 2.36 -10.05
CA PRO A 36 -3.91 1.55 -9.27
C PRO A 36 -3.76 0.03 -9.47
N GLU A 37 -3.27 -0.39 -10.65
CA GLU A 37 -3.18 -1.80 -11.06
C GLU A 37 -1.76 -2.38 -10.94
N SER A 38 -0.80 -1.65 -10.34
CA SER A 38 0.61 -2.06 -10.23
C SER A 38 0.86 -3.29 -9.34
N GLY A 39 -0.16 -3.81 -8.68
CA GLY A 39 -0.05 -4.96 -7.78
C GLY A 39 -0.34 -6.29 -8.49
N TYR A 40 0.34 -7.36 -8.05
CA TYR A 40 -0.08 -8.71 -8.42
C TYR A 40 -1.41 -9.02 -7.73
N ILE A 41 -2.46 -9.22 -8.52
CA ILE A 41 -3.78 -9.61 -8.01
C ILE A 41 -3.72 -11.07 -7.58
N ALA A 42 -3.83 -11.31 -6.27
CA ALA A 42 -3.77 -12.65 -5.70
C ALA A 42 -5.04 -13.44 -6.07
N PRO A 43 -4.94 -14.58 -6.79
CA PRO A 43 -6.10 -15.38 -7.14
C PRO A 43 -6.86 -15.88 -5.91
N GLY A 44 -8.18 -15.97 -6.01
CA GLY A 44 -9.03 -16.49 -4.92
C GLY A 44 -9.25 -15.52 -3.74
N THR A 45 -8.73 -14.30 -3.80
CA THR A 45 -8.86 -13.30 -2.72
C THR A 45 -9.94 -12.24 -2.94
N GLY A 46 -10.63 -12.28 -4.09
CA GLY A 46 -11.61 -11.25 -4.44
C GLY A 46 -11.00 -9.90 -4.83
N GLY A 47 -9.73 -9.88 -5.27
CA GLY A 47 -9.10 -8.68 -5.82
C GLY A 47 -8.03 -8.03 -4.94
N LEU A 48 -7.46 -8.74 -3.97
CA LEU A 48 -6.34 -8.21 -3.19
C LEU A 48 -5.08 -8.09 -4.06
N GLY A 49 -4.55 -6.88 -4.16
CA GLY A 49 -3.28 -6.59 -4.83
C GLY A 49 -2.11 -6.68 -3.86
N LYS A 50 -1.02 -7.31 -4.30
CA LYS A 50 0.27 -7.33 -3.59
C LYS A 50 1.31 -6.51 -4.35
N ILE A 51 1.91 -5.54 -3.66
CA ILE A 51 2.99 -4.71 -4.18
C ILE A 51 4.29 -4.95 -3.38
N ARG A 52 5.43 -4.84 -4.04
CA ARG A 52 6.74 -4.76 -3.41
C ARG A 52 7.13 -3.28 -3.33
N TRP A 53 7.54 -2.82 -2.15
CA TRP A 53 7.89 -1.43 -1.89
C TRP A 53 9.15 -1.37 -1.03
N GLY A 54 10.03 -0.41 -1.29
CA GLY A 54 11.38 -0.31 -0.74
C GLY A 54 12.48 -0.55 -1.77
#